data_AF-Q7V112-F1
#
_entry.id   AF-Q7V112-F1
#
_cell.length_a   1.000
_cell.length_b   1.000
_cell.length_c   1.000
_cell.angle_alpha   90.00
_cell.angle_beta   90.00
_cell.angle_gamma   90.00
#
_symmetry.space_group_name_H-M   'P 1'
#
loop_
_entity.id
_entity.type
_entity.pdbx_description
1 polymer ?
#
loop_
_entity_poly.entity_id
_entity_poly.type
_entity_poly.pdbx_seq_one_letter_code
_entity_poly.pdbx_strand_id
1 'polypeptide(L)'
;MVANIQNNNNNYSGYTSPEVSIDSNLKRWFSRNIGLWKSNRTYFLEEERKTYNLCMFINIESLENKKEWESHYKFTWYPEKKYSFFDEHPKYRERGEMQAFIKDHQLIREKFYLSDIDGISNIKQVDEHEMIFESSYEDWYILEHTRLIEGDNYRYRVIYSWNKDKLKIVENHHEIKIIT
;
A
#
# COMPACT_ATOMS: atom_id res chain seq x y z
N MET A 1 19.00 59.26 25.03
CA MET A 1 20.00 58.70 24.10
C MET A 1 20.99 57.91 24.96
N VAL A 2 21.24 56.61 24.83
CA VAL A 2 21.11 55.65 23.73
C VAL A 2 20.74 54.27 24.34
N ALA A 3 19.99 53.47 23.58
CA ALA A 3 19.57 52.11 23.91
C ALA A 3 20.73 51.12 24.04
N ASN A 4 20.54 50.05 24.82
CA ASN A 4 21.22 48.78 24.56
C ASN A 4 20.26 47.63 24.85
N ILE A 5 19.54 47.24 23.79
CA ILE A 5 18.78 45.99 23.73
C ILE A 5 19.81 44.91 23.41
N GLN A 6 20.16 44.08 24.39
CA GLN A 6 20.91 42.86 24.11
C GLN A 6 19.96 41.86 23.45
N ASN A 7 20.14 41.79 22.14
CA ASN A 7 19.51 40.87 21.22
C ASN A 7 20.07 39.46 21.43
N ASN A 8 19.51 38.70 22.37
CA ASN A 8 19.79 37.27 22.44
C ASN A 8 18.98 36.58 21.34
N ASN A 9 19.60 36.50 20.16
CA ASN A 9 19.25 35.57 19.10
C ASN A 9 19.39 34.14 19.65
N ASN A 10 18.34 33.65 20.31
CA ASN A 10 18.13 32.21 20.41
C ASN A 10 17.76 31.74 19.01
N ASN A 11 18.77 31.31 18.27
CA ASN A 11 18.62 30.49 17.08
C ASN A 11 17.88 29.22 17.51
N TYR A 12 16.55 29.23 17.37
CA TYR A 12 15.76 28.02 17.33
C TYR A 12 16.25 27.23 16.13
N SER A 13 17.13 26.27 16.40
CA SER A 13 17.53 25.22 15.47
C SER A 13 16.26 24.67 14.82
N GLY A 14 16.20 24.76 13.49
CA GLY A 14 15.03 24.42 12.70
C GLY A 14 14.48 23.05 13.08
N TYR A 15 13.36 23.05 13.80
CA TYR A 15 12.48 21.90 13.82
C TYR A 15 11.93 21.78 12.40
N THR A 16 12.45 20.81 11.63
CA THR A 16 11.73 20.30 10.46
C THR A 16 10.30 20.00 10.92
N SER A 17 9.31 20.67 10.33
CA SER A 17 7.90 20.45 10.67
C SER A 17 7.62 18.93 10.65
N PRO A 18 6.90 18.37 11.65
CA PRO A 18 6.55 16.95 11.68
C PRO A 18 5.96 16.47 10.34
N GLU A 19 5.18 17.32 9.68
CA GLU A 19 4.58 17.09 8.35
C GLU A 19 5.63 16.77 7.28
N VAL A 20 6.72 17.55 7.20
CA VAL A 20 7.81 17.33 6.23
C VAL A 20 8.53 16.00 6.49
N SER A 21 8.65 15.60 7.77
CA SER A 21 9.31 14.34 8.15
C SER A 21 8.44 13.11 7.85
N ILE A 22 7.13 13.18 8.08
CA ILE A 22 6.17 12.10 7.84
C ILE A 22 6.04 11.83 6.34
N ASP A 23 5.89 12.88 5.54
CA ASP A 23 5.85 12.76 4.08
C ASP A 23 7.13 12.11 3.54
N SER A 24 8.28 12.46 4.08
CA SER A 24 9.56 11.87 3.68
C SER A 24 9.64 10.37 3.97
N ASN A 25 9.09 9.93 5.10
CA ASN A 25 9.10 8.52 5.51
C ASN A 25 8.12 7.67 4.69
N LEU A 26 6.92 8.18 4.44
CA LEU A 26 5.94 7.53 3.58
C LEU A 26 6.49 7.38 2.16
N LYS A 27 6.99 8.48 1.57
CA LYS A 27 7.60 8.45 0.22
C LYS A 27 8.76 7.47 0.14
N ARG A 28 9.62 7.43 1.16
CA ARG A 28 10.73 6.46 1.27
C ARG A 28 10.24 5.02 1.36
N TRP A 29 9.19 4.74 2.13
CA TRP A 29 8.64 3.38 2.21
C TRP A 29 8.02 2.95 0.88
N PHE A 30 7.24 3.80 0.22
CA PHE A 30 6.64 3.49 -1.07
C PHE A 30 7.68 3.33 -2.18
N SER A 31 8.75 4.14 -2.20
CA SER A 31 9.80 4.01 -3.21
C SER A 31 10.53 2.67 -3.14
N ARG A 32 10.72 2.12 -1.93
CA ARG A 32 11.30 0.78 -1.70
C ARG A 32 10.44 -0.35 -2.28
N ASN A 33 9.14 -0.10 -2.48
CA ASN A 33 8.21 -1.05 -3.09
C ASN A 33 8.24 -1.04 -4.63
N ILE A 34 8.92 -0.07 -5.27
CA ILE A 34 9.03 0.01 -6.73
C ILE A 34 9.77 -1.21 -7.28
N GLY A 35 9.31 -1.70 -8.42
CA GLY A 35 9.86 -2.85 -9.13
C GLY A 35 8.82 -3.96 -9.35
N LEU A 36 9.29 -5.04 -9.96
CA LEU A 36 8.50 -6.23 -10.25
C LEU A 36 8.61 -7.23 -9.09
N TRP A 37 7.47 -7.73 -8.63
CA TRP A 37 7.37 -8.68 -7.54
C TRP A 37 6.68 -9.96 -8.00
N LYS A 38 7.25 -11.11 -7.67
CA LYS A 38 6.57 -12.40 -7.75
C LYS A 38 5.86 -12.66 -6.42
N SER A 39 4.54 -12.74 -6.45
CA SER A 39 3.64 -12.80 -5.29
C SER A 39 2.98 -14.19 -5.20
N ASN A 40 3.40 -15.00 -4.22
CA ASN A 40 2.74 -16.25 -3.88
C ASN A 40 1.64 -15.96 -2.88
N ARG A 41 0.38 -16.18 -3.27
CA ARG A 41 -0.80 -15.77 -2.52
C ARG A 41 -1.60 -16.98 -2.07
N THR A 42 -1.98 -16.98 -0.81
CA THR A 42 -2.92 -17.93 -0.24
C THR A 42 -4.20 -17.18 0.13
N TYR A 43 -5.32 -17.61 -0.42
CA TYR A 43 -6.66 -17.09 -0.12
C TYR A 43 -7.40 -18.12 0.72
N PHE A 44 -7.90 -17.71 1.88
CA PHE A 44 -8.91 -18.45 2.63
C PHE A 44 -10.26 -17.77 2.44
N LEU A 45 -11.19 -18.46 1.78
CA LEU A 45 -12.55 -17.98 1.55
C LEU A 45 -13.50 -18.63 2.55
N GLU A 46 -14.12 -17.83 3.42
CA GLU A 46 -14.98 -18.31 4.50
C GLU A 46 -16.20 -19.08 3.98
N GLU A 47 -16.82 -18.58 2.91
CA GLU A 47 -18.08 -19.12 2.37
C GLU A 47 -17.94 -20.55 1.84
N GLU A 48 -16.78 -20.86 1.28
CA GLU A 48 -16.47 -22.19 0.73
C GLU A 48 -15.65 -23.05 1.70
N ARG A 49 -15.17 -22.46 2.80
CA ARG A 49 -14.19 -23.05 3.72
C ARG A 49 -13.01 -23.67 2.97
N LYS A 50 -12.58 -23.02 1.90
CA LYS A 50 -11.57 -23.52 0.97
C LYS A 50 -10.38 -22.57 0.91
N THR A 51 -9.22 -23.18 0.71
CA THR A 51 -7.97 -22.47 0.52
C THR A 51 -7.53 -22.57 -0.94
N TYR A 52 -7.12 -21.43 -1.51
CA TYR A 52 -6.58 -21.33 -2.86
C TYR A 52 -5.16 -20.80 -2.82
N ASN A 53 -4.29 -21.32 -3.68
CA ASN A 53 -2.91 -20.86 -3.82
C ASN A 53 -2.68 -20.41 -5.25
N LEU A 54 -2.24 -19.17 -5.43
CA LEU A 54 -2.02 -18.54 -6.72
C LEU A 54 -0.65 -17.88 -6.73
N CYS A 55 0.02 -17.87 -7.88
CA CYS A 55 1.19 -17.04 -8.11
C CYS A 55 0.85 -15.94 -9.10
N MET A 56 1.10 -14.70 -8.67
CA MET A 56 0.86 -13.47 -9.42
C MET A 56 2.17 -12.69 -9.57
N PHE A 57 2.25 -11.86 -10.58
CA PHE A 57 3.24 -10.79 -10.69
C PHE A 57 2.57 -9.45 -10.39
N ILE A 58 3.29 -8.59 -9.69
CA ILE A 58 2.88 -7.21 -9.40
C ILE A 58 4.03 -6.29 -9.79
N ASN A 59 3.80 -5.41 -10.75
CA ASN A 59 4.73 -4.32 -11.07
C ASN A 59 4.28 -3.04 -10.37
N ILE A 60 5.21 -2.34 -9.74
CA ILE A 60 4.97 -1.06 -9.09
C ILE A 60 5.93 -0.04 -9.69
N GLU A 61 5.38 1.03 -10.24
CA GLU A 61 6.11 2.07 -10.95
C GLU A 61 5.79 3.43 -10.34
N SER A 62 6.77 4.32 -10.26
CA SER A 62 6.53 5.74 -9.99
C SER A 62 6.09 6.44 -11.27
N LEU A 63 5.05 7.26 -11.20
CA LEU A 63 4.63 8.11 -12.30
C LEU A 63 5.19 9.53 -12.14
N GLU A 64 5.13 10.32 -13.21
CA GLU A 64 5.46 11.74 -13.13
C GLU A 64 4.43 12.46 -12.25
N ASN A 65 4.92 13.23 -11.27
CA ASN A 65 4.06 13.89 -10.30
C ASN A 65 3.45 15.15 -10.93
N LYS A 66 2.12 15.25 -10.94
CA LYS A 66 1.41 16.48 -11.37
C LYS A 66 1.66 17.66 -10.43
N LYS A 67 1.92 17.37 -9.14
CA LYS A 67 2.33 18.34 -8.11
C LYS A 67 3.43 17.73 -7.26
N GLU A 68 4.37 18.54 -6.79
CA GLU A 68 5.56 18.10 -6.05
C GLU A 68 5.24 17.24 -4.80
N TRP A 69 4.09 17.49 -4.17
CA TRP A 69 3.65 16.79 -2.97
C TRP A 69 2.84 15.52 -3.23
N GLU A 70 2.34 15.29 -4.45
CA GLU A 70 1.53 14.11 -4.78
C GLU A 70 2.42 13.04 -5.42
N SER A 71 2.94 12.10 -4.63
CA SER A 71 3.69 10.96 -5.18
C SER A 71 2.73 9.97 -5.81
N HIS A 72 2.84 9.79 -7.13
CA HIS A 72 1.97 8.91 -7.91
C HIS A 72 2.63 7.56 -8.19
N TYR A 73 1.85 6.50 -8.05
CA TYR A 73 2.27 5.13 -8.27
C TYR A 73 1.29 4.42 -9.19
N LYS A 74 1.82 3.59 -10.08
CA LYS A 74 1.06 2.68 -10.92
C LYS A 74 1.33 1.25 -10.47
N PHE A 75 0.26 0.51 -10.27
CA PHE A 75 0.27 -0.90 -9.95
C PHE A 75 -0.29 -1.67 -11.13
N THR A 76 0.43 -2.67 -11.62
CA THR A 76 -0.06 -3.60 -12.64
C THR A 76 0.07 -5.01 -12.11
N TRP A 77 -0.94 -5.86 -12.29
CA TRP A 77 -0.86 -7.25 -11.88
C TRP A 77 -1.35 -8.22 -12.96
N TYR A 78 -0.79 -9.42 -12.93
CA TYR A 78 -1.15 -10.50 -13.83
C TYR A 78 -0.71 -11.85 -13.24
N PRO A 79 -1.32 -12.97 -13.65
CA PRO A 79 -0.98 -14.26 -13.07
C PRO A 79 0.27 -14.84 -13.77
N GLU A 80 0.99 -15.70 -13.05
CA GLU A 80 2.12 -16.45 -13.61
C GLU A 80 1.68 -17.43 -14.71
N LYS A 81 0.47 -17.97 -14.57
CA LYS A 81 -0.16 -18.94 -15.48
C LYS A 81 -1.68 -18.81 -15.38
N LYS A 82 -2.43 -19.51 -16.24
CA LYS A 82 -3.88 -19.56 -16.09
C LYS A 82 -4.28 -20.34 -14.83
N TYR A 83 -5.22 -19.81 -14.05
CA TYR A 83 -5.81 -20.46 -12.88
C TYR A 83 -7.32 -20.55 -13.04
N SER A 84 -7.94 -21.68 -12.67
CA SER A 84 -9.40 -21.82 -12.67
C SER A 84 -10.07 -20.93 -11.61
N PHE A 85 -9.31 -20.49 -10.60
CA PHE A 85 -9.80 -19.62 -9.54
C PHE A 85 -10.55 -18.39 -10.06
N PHE A 86 -10.04 -17.72 -11.09
CA PHE A 86 -10.69 -16.51 -11.63
C PHE A 86 -11.94 -16.83 -12.46
N ASP A 87 -12.02 -18.02 -13.07
CA ASP A 87 -13.22 -18.51 -13.74
C ASP A 87 -14.31 -18.88 -12.70
N GLU A 88 -13.91 -19.50 -11.58
CA GLU A 88 -14.76 -19.86 -10.46
C GLU A 88 -15.23 -18.64 -9.64
N HIS A 89 -14.43 -17.57 -9.60
CA HIS A 89 -14.68 -16.37 -8.80
C HIS A 89 -14.48 -15.09 -9.62
N PRO A 90 -15.40 -14.78 -10.55
CA PRO A 90 -15.23 -13.70 -11.53
C PRO A 90 -15.14 -12.28 -10.91
N LYS A 91 -15.49 -12.14 -9.63
CA LYS A 91 -15.28 -10.89 -8.87
C LYS A 91 -13.80 -10.55 -8.65
N TYR A 92 -12.92 -11.55 -8.69
CA TYR A 92 -11.48 -11.33 -8.58
C TYR A 92 -10.87 -11.08 -9.95
N ARG A 93 -10.09 -10.01 -10.06
CA ARG A 93 -9.43 -9.65 -11.31
C ARG A 93 -8.13 -10.43 -11.49
N GLU A 94 -8.11 -11.29 -12.50
CA GLU A 94 -6.91 -12.00 -12.94
C GLU A 94 -5.80 -11.00 -13.35
N ARG A 95 -6.17 -9.96 -14.09
CA ARG A 95 -5.26 -8.90 -14.56
C ARG A 95 -5.86 -7.54 -14.29
N GLY A 96 -5.01 -6.55 -14.10
CA GLY A 96 -5.48 -5.18 -13.98
C GLY A 96 -4.39 -4.17 -13.71
N GLU A 97 -4.84 -2.93 -13.65
CA GLU A 97 -4.04 -1.74 -13.39
C GLU A 97 -4.79 -0.85 -12.40
N MET A 98 -4.04 -0.14 -11.56
CA MET A 98 -4.55 0.86 -10.64
C MET A 98 -3.49 1.94 -10.44
N GLN A 99 -3.90 3.20 -10.43
CA GLN A 99 -3.04 4.28 -9.94
C GLN A 99 -3.42 4.66 -8.51
N ALA A 100 -2.44 5.09 -7.74
CA ALA A 100 -2.65 5.63 -6.42
C ALA A 100 -1.67 6.77 -6.14
N PHE A 101 -2.07 7.71 -5.29
CA PHE A 101 -1.20 8.78 -4.84
C PHE A 101 -1.30 8.98 -3.33
N ILE A 102 -0.19 9.44 -2.74
CA ILE A 102 -0.11 9.73 -1.31
C ILE A 102 -0.59 11.15 -1.08
N LYS A 103 -1.46 11.31 -0.09
CA LYS A 103 -1.90 12.60 0.44
C LYS A 103 -1.94 12.50 1.96
N ASP A 104 -0.99 13.16 2.62
CA ASP A 104 -0.82 13.08 4.07
C ASP A 104 -0.79 11.60 4.55
N HIS A 105 -1.60 11.24 5.55
CA HIS A 105 -1.77 9.87 6.03
C HIS A 105 -2.78 9.04 5.23
N GLN A 106 -2.96 9.34 3.95
CA GLN A 106 -3.91 8.64 3.09
C GLN A 106 -3.26 8.20 1.77
N LEU A 107 -3.66 7.01 1.33
CA LEU A 107 -3.44 6.53 -0.02
C LEU A 107 -4.75 6.67 -0.77
N ILE A 108 -4.78 7.59 -1.73
CA ILE A 108 -5.92 7.78 -2.63
C ILE A 108 -5.73 6.84 -3.82
N ARG A 109 -6.68 5.95 -4.03
CA ARG A 109 -6.67 4.90 -5.04
C ARG A 109 -7.74 5.20 -6.07
N GLU A 110 -7.43 5.08 -7.36
CA GLU A 110 -8.45 5.21 -8.41
C GLU A 110 -9.47 4.08 -8.35
N LYS A 111 -9.07 2.88 -7.95
CA LYS A 111 -9.94 1.69 -7.87
C LYS A 111 -9.52 0.77 -6.75
N PHE A 112 -10.47 0.06 -6.15
CA PHE A 112 -10.15 -1.07 -5.27
C PHE A 112 -10.00 -2.38 -6.05
N TYR A 113 -9.39 -3.39 -5.41
CA TYR A 113 -9.21 -4.68 -6.05
C TYR A 113 -10.54 -5.40 -6.33
N LEU A 114 -11.53 -5.23 -5.45
CA LEU A 114 -12.86 -5.86 -5.56
C LEU A 114 -13.97 -4.88 -5.99
N SER A 115 -13.64 -3.62 -6.29
CA SER A 115 -14.62 -2.62 -6.71
C SER A 115 -13.99 -1.58 -7.64
N ASP A 116 -14.70 -1.16 -8.67
CA ASP A 116 -14.26 -0.13 -9.63
C ASP A 116 -14.37 1.30 -9.10
N ILE A 117 -14.74 1.48 -7.83
CA ILE A 117 -14.89 2.80 -7.24
C ILE A 117 -13.56 3.32 -6.71
N ASP A 118 -13.37 4.63 -6.83
CA ASP A 118 -12.32 5.38 -6.16
C ASP A 118 -12.35 5.12 -4.65
N GLY A 119 -11.15 5.07 -4.07
CA GLY A 119 -10.95 4.58 -2.73
C GLY A 119 -9.96 5.39 -1.92
N ILE A 120 -10.19 5.46 -0.61
CA ILE A 120 -9.24 6.03 0.33
C ILE A 120 -8.82 4.94 1.29
N SER A 121 -7.52 4.77 1.46
CA SER A 121 -6.95 3.96 2.53
C SER A 121 -6.22 4.85 3.51
N ASN A 122 -6.57 4.79 4.79
CA ASN A 122 -5.79 5.45 5.84
C ASN A 122 -4.50 4.66 6.06
N ILE A 123 -3.38 5.36 6.20
CA ILE A 123 -2.05 4.79 6.36
C ILE A 123 -1.64 4.93 7.82
N LYS A 124 -1.29 3.82 8.46
CA LYS A 124 -0.64 3.80 9.77
C LYS A 124 0.76 3.22 9.60
N GLN A 125 1.77 4.04 9.86
CA GLN A 125 3.15 3.59 9.88
C GLN A 125 3.46 2.95 11.24
N VAL A 126 3.85 1.67 11.24
CA VAL A 126 4.20 0.94 12.45
C VAL A 126 5.67 1.15 12.78
N ASP A 127 6.54 0.94 11.78
CA ASP A 127 7.98 1.17 11.86
C ASP A 127 8.52 1.58 10.46
N GLU A 128 9.84 1.51 10.24
CA GLU A 128 10.45 1.79 8.93
C GLU A 128 10.11 0.74 7.86
N HIS A 129 9.65 -0.44 8.25
CA HIS A 129 9.47 -1.60 7.39
C HIS A 129 8.00 -1.96 7.16
N GLU A 130 7.10 -1.61 8.08
CA GLU A 130 5.70 -2.00 8.06
C GLU A 130 4.73 -0.82 7.99
N MET A 131 3.80 -0.93 7.05
CA MET A 131 2.67 -0.04 6.87
C MET A 131 1.37 -0.84 6.98
N ILE A 132 0.39 -0.25 7.63
CA ILE A 132 -0.99 -0.75 7.67
C ILE A 132 -1.86 0.18 6.84
N PHE A 133 -2.62 -0.40 5.92
CA PHE A 133 -3.64 0.27 5.13
C PHE A 133 -5.02 -0.17 5.62
N GLU A 134 -5.81 0.80 6.05
CA GLU A 134 -7.18 0.60 6.50
C GLU A 134 -8.11 1.26 5.49
N SER A 135 -9.02 0.50 4.89
CA SER A 135 -9.97 1.02 3.90
C SER A 135 -11.36 0.45 4.12
N SER A 136 -12.35 1.18 3.64
CA SER A 136 -13.74 0.75 3.68
C SER A 136 -14.43 1.22 2.42
N TYR A 137 -15.24 0.33 1.84
CA TYR A 137 -16.09 0.67 0.71
C TYR A 137 -17.35 -0.19 0.76
N GLU A 138 -18.50 0.43 0.52
CA GLU A 138 -19.80 -0.23 0.66
C GLU A 138 -19.90 -0.92 2.03
N ASP A 139 -20.21 -2.22 2.06
CA ASP A 139 -20.28 -3.04 3.27
C ASP A 139 -18.94 -3.71 3.64
N TRP A 140 -17.86 -3.39 2.91
CA TRP A 140 -16.54 -3.97 3.13
C TRP A 140 -15.66 -3.11 4.03
N TYR A 141 -14.97 -3.78 4.95
CA TYR A 141 -13.87 -3.25 5.74
C TYR A 141 -12.63 -4.09 5.48
N ILE A 142 -11.51 -3.44 5.16
CA ILE A 142 -10.28 -4.09 4.72
C ILE A 142 -9.12 -3.56 5.55
N LEU A 143 -8.38 -4.47 6.14
CA LEU A 143 -7.15 -4.20 6.87
C LEU A 143 -6.00 -4.95 6.20
N GLU A 144 -5.05 -4.21 5.62
CA GLU A 144 -3.89 -4.74 4.92
C GLU A 144 -2.62 -4.35 5.68
N HIS A 145 -1.87 -5.33 6.15
CA HIS A 145 -0.53 -5.13 6.69
C HIS A 145 0.48 -5.49 5.62
N THR A 146 1.41 -4.59 5.33
CA THR A 146 2.52 -4.86 4.40
C THR A 146 3.85 -4.57 5.06
N ARG A 147 4.74 -5.56 5.07
CA ARG A 147 6.08 -5.46 5.67
C ARG A 147 7.17 -5.78 4.65
N LEU A 148 8.15 -4.90 4.54
CA LEU A 148 9.40 -5.14 3.80
C LEU A 148 10.38 -5.93 4.66
N ILE A 149 11.05 -6.90 4.06
CA ILE A 149 11.93 -7.86 4.73
C ILE A 149 13.24 -7.95 3.94
N GLU A 150 14.35 -8.13 4.67
CA GLU A 150 15.69 -8.40 4.12
C GLU A 150 16.09 -7.42 3.00
N GLY A 151 16.26 -6.15 3.37
CA GLY A 151 16.75 -5.12 2.44
C GLY A 151 15.83 -4.89 1.23
N ASP A 152 14.53 -5.12 1.39
CA ASP A 152 13.49 -4.91 0.37
C ASP A 152 13.52 -5.93 -0.79
N ASN A 153 14.16 -7.08 -0.55
CA ASN A 153 14.13 -8.23 -1.47
C ASN A 153 12.89 -9.09 -1.27
N TYR A 154 12.30 -9.04 -0.07
CA TYR A 154 11.07 -9.75 0.26
C TYR A 154 10.03 -8.79 0.81
N ARG A 155 8.77 -9.12 0.56
CA ARG A 155 7.62 -8.42 1.12
C ARG A 155 6.60 -9.45 1.58
N TYR A 156 6.14 -9.28 2.81
CA TYR A 156 5.04 -10.05 3.37
C TYR A 156 3.82 -9.15 3.47
N ARG A 157 2.66 -9.68 3.07
CA ARG A 157 1.39 -8.99 3.21
C ARG A 157 0.35 -9.93 3.79
N VAL A 158 -0.43 -9.42 4.73
CA VAL A 158 -1.64 -10.09 5.19
C VAL A 158 -2.83 -9.14 5.05
N ILE A 159 -3.92 -9.65 4.50
CA ILE A 159 -5.13 -8.88 4.25
C ILE A 159 -6.30 -9.59 4.90
N TYR A 160 -7.06 -8.82 5.67
CA TYR A 160 -8.31 -9.27 6.25
C TYR A 160 -9.43 -8.43 5.67
N SER A 161 -10.44 -9.10 5.12
CA SER A 161 -11.59 -8.43 4.51
C SER A 161 -12.87 -8.92 5.18
N TRP A 162 -13.55 -7.99 5.83
CA TRP A 162 -14.86 -8.20 6.43
C TRP A 162 -15.94 -7.65 5.52
N ASN A 163 -17.07 -8.34 5.45
CA ASN A 163 -18.29 -7.82 4.84
C ASN A 163 -19.44 -7.99 5.82
N LYS A 164 -20.17 -6.90 6.11
CA LYS A 164 -21.28 -6.89 7.10
C LYS A 164 -20.84 -7.51 8.44
N ASP A 165 -19.71 -7.03 8.96
CA ASP A 165 -19.10 -7.43 10.24
C ASP A 165 -18.66 -8.90 10.34
N LYS A 166 -18.61 -9.63 9.23
CA LYS A 166 -18.13 -11.02 9.18
C LYS A 166 -16.84 -11.11 8.38
N LEU A 167 -15.83 -11.77 8.94
CA LEU A 167 -14.58 -12.03 8.22
C LEU A 167 -14.87 -12.98 7.06
N LYS A 168 -14.65 -12.52 5.83
CA LYS A 168 -14.97 -13.27 4.61
C LYS A 168 -13.75 -13.80 3.90
N ILE A 169 -12.67 -13.03 3.93
CA ILE A 169 -11.45 -13.34 3.19
C ILE A 169 -10.25 -13.09 4.10
N VAL A 170 -9.34 -14.04 4.14
CA VAL A 170 -7.99 -13.85 4.66
C VAL A 170 -7.00 -14.15 3.56
N GLU A 171 -6.11 -13.22 3.28
CA GLU A 171 -5.06 -13.38 2.28
C GLU A 171 -3.68 -13.31 2.92
N ASN A 172 -2.78 -14.19 2.51
CA ASN A 172 -1.37 -14.12 2.85
C ASN A 172 -0.56 -14.08 1.55
N HIS A 173 0.27 -13.05 1.38
CA HIS A 173 1.12 -12.91 0.21
C HIS A 173 2.59 -12.94 0.65
N HIS A 174 3.36 -13.83 0.03
CA HIS A 174 4.82 -13.89 0.13
C HIS A 174 5.41 -13.46 -1.19
N GLU A 175 6.07 -12.32 -1.18
CA GLU A 175 6.47 -11.64 -2.41
C GLU A 175 7.98 -11.48 -2.47
N ILE A 176 8.54 -11.82 -3.63
CA ILE A 176 9.98 -11.77 -3.90
C ILE A 176 10.19 -10.72 -4.99
N LYS A 177 11.07 -9.75 -4.74
CA LYS A 177 11.44 -8.76 -5.75
C LYS A 177 12.25 -9.46 -6.85
N ILE A 178 11.86 -9.24 -8.09
CA ILE A 178 12.60 -9.73 -9.25
C ILE A 178 13.66 -8.68 -9.59
N ILE A 179 14.91 -9.04 -9.34
CA ILE A 179 16.06 -8.22 -9.69
C ILE A 179 16.44 -8.60 -11.13
N THR A 180 16.22 -7.68 -12.06
CA THR A 180 16.64 -7.79 -13.46
C THR A 180 17.83 -6.89 -13.74
#